data_AF-A0A553S727-F1
#
_entry.id   AF-A0A553S727-F1
#
_cell.length_a   1.000
_cell.length_b   1.000
_cell.length_c   1.000
_cell.angle_alpha   90.00
_cell.angle_beta   90.00
_cell.angle_gamma   90.00
#
_symmetry.space_group_name_H-M   'P 1'
#
loop_
_entity.id
_entity.type
_entity.pdbx_description
1 polymer ?
#
loop_
_entity_poly.entity_id
_entity_poly.type
_entity_poly.pdbx_seq_one_letter_code
_entity_poly.pdbx_strand_id
1 'polypeptide(L)'
;MIQIPLINYLFGGSLPIMGVFLTMVGLDLTTGYVKALKSHTWVSSINLYGLFTKFITFSTIICAAALDKIAPTVGITLPINVALIWTALLIVYEIGSILENAHEFGLKITWLQKWLRVFERDVGKTPDKDDQENNVR
;
A
#
# COMPACT_ATOMS: atom_id res chain seq x y z
N MET A 1 -27.57 -3.93 -10.91
CA MET A 1 -26.35 -3.52 -10.19
C MET A 1 -25.93 -2.18 -10.76
N ILE A 2 -26.12 -1.08 -10.02
CA ILE A 2 -25.76 0.26 -10.49
C ILE A 2 -24.23 0.35 -10.42
N GLN A 3 -23.54 0.10 -11.53
CA GLN A 3 -22.14 0.47 -11.64
C GLN A 3 -22.08 2.00 -11.67
N ILE A 4 -21.56 2.62 -10.61
CA ILE A 4 -21.33 4.05 -10.61
C ILE A 4 -20.19 4.32 -11.60
N PRO A 5 -20.44 5.02 -12.73
CA PRO A 5 -19.45 5.19 -13.80
C PRO A 5 -18.15 5.82 -13.30
N LEU A 6 -18.23 6.65 -12.26
CA LEU A 6 -17.08 7.25 -11.59
C LEU A 6 -16.19 6.22 -10.88
N ILE A 7 -16.75 5.19 -10.23
CA ILE A 7 -15.98 4.18 -9.50
C ILE A 7 -15.18 3.31 -10.48
N ASN A 8 -15.83 2.85 -11.54
CA ASN A 8 -15.15 2.14 -12.64
C ASN A 8 -14.08 3.02 -13.28
N TYR A 9 -14.35 4.32 -13.41
CA TYR A 9 -13.36 5.25 -13.93
C TYR A 9 -12.17 5.40 -12.96
N LEU A 10 -12.37 5.66 -11.67
CA LEU A 10 -11.25 5.96 -10.78
C LEU A 10 -10.39 4.74 -10.42
N PHE A 11 -10.99 3.55 -10.36
CA PHE A 11 -10.31 2.37 -9.82
C PHE A 11 -10.05 1.28 -10.86
N GLY A 12 -10.78 1.28 -11.98
CA GLY A 12 -10.52 0.42 -13.13
C GLY A 12 -10.16 -1.02 -12.76
N GLY A 13 -8.93 -1.40 -13.07
CA GLY A 13 -8.40 -2.74 -12.85
C GLY A 13 -8.23 -3.20 -11.39
N SER A 14 -8.22 -2.27 -10.44
CA SER A 14 -8.11 -2.61 -9.00
C SER A 14 -9.42 -3.10 -8.39
N LEU A 15 -10.56 -2.85 -9.03
CA LEU A 15 -11.89 -3.14 -8.47
C LEU A 15 -12.12 -4.57 -7.98
N PRO A 16 -11.62 -5.63 -8.65
CA PRO A 16 -11.81 -7.01 -8.18
C PRO A 16 -11.25 -7.27 -6.78
N ILE A 17 -10.21 -6.53 -6.37
CA ILE A 17 -9.50 -6.72 -5.10
C ILE A 17 -9.62 -5.53 -4.14
N MET A 18 -10.28 -4.45 -4.55
CA MET A 18 -10.48 -3.24 -3.75
C MET A 18 -11.17 -3.53 -2.40
N GLY A 19 -12.13 -4.46 -2.37
CA GLY A 19 -12.80 -4.86 -1.12
C GLY A 19 -11.85 -5.50 -0.10
N VAL A 20 -10.86 -6.26 -0.58
CA VAL A 20 -9.82 -6.84 0.28
C VAL A 20 -8.90 -5.75 0.83
N PHE A 21 -8.46 -4.82 -0.03
CA PHE A 21 -7.64 -3.68 0.38
C PHE A 21 -8.32 -2.84 1.46
N LEU A 22 -9.58 -2.43 1.25
CA LEU A 22 -10.32 -1.62 2.22
C LEU A 22 -10.55 -2.35 3.53
N THR A 23 -10.73 -3.67 3.49
CA THR A 23 -10.83 -4.50 4.70
C THR A 23 -9.51 -4.50 5.47
N MET A 24 -8.36 -4.63 4.80
CA MET A 24 -7.05 -4.59 5.44
C MET A 24 -6.76 -3.21 6.04
N VAL A 25 -7.05 -2.12 5.31
CA VAL A 25 -6.95 -0.75 5.84
C VAL A 25 -7.82 -0.56 7.07
N GLY A 26 -9.06 -1.06 7.04
CA GLY A 26 -9.98 -1.00 8.18
C GLY A 26 -9.47 -1.77 9.38
N LEU A 27 -8.99 -3.00 9.18
CA LEU A 27 -8.38 -3.80 10.23
C LEU A 27 -7.15 -3.11 10.80
N ASP A 28 -6.26 -2.60 9.96
CA ASP A 28 -5.06 -1.90 10.42
C ASP A 28 -5.40 -0.69 11.28
N LEU A 29 -6.30 0.18 10.81
CA LEU A 29 -6.79 1.32 11.58
C LEU A 29 -7.34 0.87 12.94
N THR A 30 -8.20 -0.16 12.98
CA THR A 30 -8.74 -0.65 14.25
C THR A 30 -7.64 -1.16 15.18
N THR A 31 -6.67 -1.93 14.66
CA THR A 31 -5.56 -2.45 15.48
C THR A 31 -4.63 -1.33 15.98
N GLY A 32 -4.36 -0.32 15.15
CA GLY A 32 -3.58 0.86 15.52
C GLY A 32 -4.26 1.71 16.58
N TYR A 33 -5.58 1.91 16.48
CA TYR A 33 -6.36 2.62 17.51
C TYR A 33 -6.40 1.88 18.84
N VAL A 34 -6.60 0.56 18.83
CA VAL A 34 -6.55 -0.25 20.06
C VAL A 34 -5.15 -0.17 20.69
N LYS A 35 -4.09 -0.11 19.87
CA LYS A 35 -2.70 0.00 20.33
C LYS A 35 -2.50 1.33 21.06
N ALA A 36 -2.91 2.45 20.44
CA ALA A 36 -2.83 3.78 21.03
C ALA A 36 -3.60 3.89 22.36
N LEU A 37 -4.75 3.21 22.50
CA LEU A 37 -5.50 3.13 23.76
C LEU A 37 -4.71 2.42 24.85
N LYS A 38 -4.11 1.27 24.53
CA LYS A 38 -3.38 0.46 25.52
C LYS A 38 -2.07 1.13 25.97
N SER A 39 -1.41 1.86 25.08
CA SER A 39 -0.15 2.54 25.37
C SER A 39 -0.30 3.91 26.05
N HIS A 40 -1.53 4.38 26.31
CA HIS A 40 -1.84 5.73 26.83
C HIS A 40 -1.19 6.90 26.03
N THR A 41 -0.71 6.65 24.82
CA THR A 41 0.00 7.63 23.97
C THR A 41 -0.90 8.12 22.84
N TRP A 42 -2.06 8.64 23.19
CA TRP A 42 -2.97 9.29 22.24
C TRP A 42 -2.45 10.67 21.81
N VAL A 43 -1.40 10.68 20.99
CA VAL A 43 -0.94 11.89 20.33
C VAL A 43 -1.72 12.03 19.03
N SER A 44 -2.72 12.91 19.03
CA SER A 44 -3.62 13.16 17.88
C SER A 44 -2.86 13.35 16.56
N SER A 45 -1.71 14.02 16.58
CA SER A 45 -0.86 14.25 15.41
C SER A 45 -0.28 12.97 14.80
N ILE A 46 0.09 11.98 15.62
CA ILE A 46 0.64 10.70 15.13
C ILE A 46 -0.46 9.88 14.46
N ASN A 47 -1.66 9.87 15.04
CA ASN A 47 -2.82 9.19 14.48
C ASN A 47 -3.30 9.84 13.17
N LEU A 48 -3.31 11.18 13.10
CA LEU A 48 -3.65 11.90 11.86
C LEU A 48 -2.63 11.62 10.76
N TYR A 49 -1.34 11.55 11.09
CA TYR A 49 -0.29 11.19 10.13
C TYR A 49 -0.50 9.78 9.58
N GLY A 50 -0.78 8.78 10.43
CA GLY A 50 -1.07 7.41 10.00
C GLY A 50 -2.30 7.32 9.09
N LEU A 51 -3.37 8.04 9.44
CA LEU A 51 -4.57 8.13 8.60
C LEU A 51 -4.28 8.81 7.26
N PHE A 52 -3.48 9.88 7.26
CA PHE A 52 -3.10 10.59 6.05
C PHE A 52 -2.24 9.71 5.12
N THR A 53 -1.30 8.95 5.66
CA THR A 53 -0.50 7.98 4.88
C THR A 53 -1.39 6.94 4.21
N LYS A 54 -2.43 6.44 4.89
CA LYS A 54 -3.43 5.53 4.31
C LYS A 54 -4.27 6.19 3.21
N PHE A 55 -4.61 7.45 3.38
CA PHE A 55 -5.28 8.23 2.34
C PHE A 55 -4.39 8.43 1.10
N ILE A 56 -3.10 8.70 1.29
CA ILE A 56 -2.13 8.83 0.20
C ILE A 56 -1.94 7.50 -0.52
N THR A 57 -1.75 6.39 0.20
CA THR A 57 -1.62 5.05 -0.42
C THR A 57 -2.88 4.68 -1.19
N PHE A 58 -4.08 4.96 -0.68
CA PHE A 58 -5.31 4.81 -1.45
C PHE A 58 -5.32 5.66 -2.73
N SER A 59 -4.86 6.92 -2.65
CA SER A 59 -4.79 7.82 -3.81
C SER A 59 -3.82 7.29 -4.88
N THR A 60 -2.75 6.60 -4.51
CA THR A 60 -1.83 5.98 -5.48
C THR A 60 -2.48 4.87 -6.32
N ILE A 61 -3.56 4.22 -5.83
CA ILE A 61 -4.34 3.28 -6.63
C ILE A 61 -5.03 4.00 -7.80
N ILE A 62 -5.55 5.21 -7.56
CA ILE A 62 -6.16 6.04 -8.60
C ILE A 62 -5.10 6.44 -9.63
N CYS A 63 -3.87 6.76 -9.19
CA CYS A 63 -2.76 7.03 -10.09
C CYS A 63 -2.40 5.80 -10.95
N ALA A 64 -2.34 4.61 -10.35
CA ALA A 64 -2.09 3.36 -11.08
C ALA A 64 -3.19 3.06 -12.11
N ALA A 65 -4.45 3.28 -11.75
CA ALA A 65 -5.59 3.14 -12.66
C ALA A 65 -5.60 4.21 -13.77
N ALA A 66 -5.07 5.41 -13.52
CA ALA A 66 -4.87 6.42 -14.54
C ALA A 66 -3.77 6.00 -15.52
N LEU A 67 -2.66 5.42 -15.04
CA LEU A 67 -1.58 4.91 -15.89
C LEU A 67 -2.07 3.84 -16.86
N ASP A 68 -2.91 2.91 -16.40
CA ASP A 68 -3.52 1.87 -17.26
C ASP A 68 -4.30 2.46 -18.46
N LYS A 69 -4.80 3.70 -18.34
CA LYS A 69 -5.54 4.40 -19.41
C LYS A 69 -4.65 5.31 -20.25
N ILE A 70 -3.67 5.94 -19.62
CA ILE A 70 -2.77 6.87 -20.29
C ILE A 70 -1.80 6.09 -21.18
N ALA A 71 -1.28 4.95 -20.73
CA ALA A 71 -0.28 4.17 -21.46
C ALA A 71 -0.72 3.79 -22.89
N PRO A 72 -1.95 3.24 -23.12
CA PRO A 72 -2.42 2.98 -24.48
C PRO A 72 -2.57 4.25 -25.33
N THR A 73 -2.93 5.38 -24.70
CA THR A 73 -3.11 6.67 -25.39
C THR A 73 -1.80 7.21 -25.97
N VAL A 74 -0.67 6.87 -25.35
CA VAL A 74 0.68 7.22 -25.82
C VAL A 74 1.35 6.11 -26.63
N GLY A 75 0.60 5.07 -27.04
CA GLY A 75 1.10 3.95 -27.84
C GLY A 75 1.84 2.87 -27.06
N ILE A 76 1.77 2.87 -25.73
CA ILE A 76 2.38 1.85 -24.87
C ILE A 76 1.33 0.79 -24.53
N THR A 77 1.54 -0.44 -24.99
CA THR A 77 0.71 -1.59 -24.60
C THR A 77 1.28 -2.24 -23.35
N LEU A 78 0.61 -2.05 -22.21
CA LEU A 78 0.96 -2.74 -20.98
C LEU A 78 0.34 -4.16 -20.99
N PRO A 79 1.14 -5.23 -20.91
CA PRO A 79 0.62 -6.61 -20.91
C PRO A 79 -0.01 -7.00 -19.57
N ILE A 80 0.05 -6.10 -18.58
CA ILE A 80 -0.41 -6.31 -17.21
C ILE A 80 -1.27 -5.14 -16.77
N ASN A 81 -2.19 -5.40 -15.86
CA ASN A 81 -3.01 -4.37 -15.24
C ASN A 81 -2.25 -3.77 -14.05
N VAL A 82 -1.76 -2.53 -14.20
CA VAL A 82 -0.92 -1.85 -13.22
C VAL A 82 -1.71 -1.59 -11.94
N ALA A 83 -2.97 -1.15 -12.05
CA ALA A 83 -3.82 -0.92 -10.89
C ALA A 83 -4.03 -2.19 -10.05
N LEU A 84 -4.24 -3.33 -10.69
CA LEU A 84 -4.43 -4.62 -10.02
C LEU A 84 -3.16 -5.02 -9.25
N ILE A 85 -2.00 -4.97 -9.90
CA ILE A 85 -0.73 -5.37 -9.27
C ILE A 85 -0.41 -4.41 -8.12
N TRP A 86 -0.58 -3.10 -8.35
CA TRP A 86 -0.32 -2.09 -7.34
C TRP A 86 -1.21 -2.26 -6.11
N THR A 87 -2.52 -2.47 -6.29
CA THR A 87 -3.43 -2.74 -5.18
C THR A 87 -3.09 -4.05 -4.46
N ALA A 88 -2.62 -5.09 -5.16
CA ALA A 88 -2.16 -6.32 -4.51
C ALA A 88 -0.93 -6.09 -3.62
N LEU A 89 0.03 -5.27 -4.07
CA LEU A 89 1.19 -4.89 -3.25
C LEU A 89 0.78 -4.08 -2.03
N LEU A 90 -0.17 -3.15 -2.18
CA LEU A 90 -0.69 -2.38 -1.05
C LEU A 90 -1.46 -3.25 -0.05
N ILE A 91 -2.13 -4.32 -0.48
CA ILE A 91 -2.73 -5.30 0.44
C ILE A 91 -1.64 -5.97 1.29
N VAL A 92 -0.53 -6.38 0.68
CA VAL A 92 0.60 -6.98 1.42
C VAL A 92 1.21 -5.98 2.39
N TYR A 93 1.35 -4.72 1.98
CA TYR A 93 1.79 -3.63 2.84
C TYR A 93 0.88 -3.45 4.07
N GLU A 94 -0.44 -3.42 3.89
CA GLU A 94 -1.39 -3.31 4.99
C GLU A 94 -1.38 -4.52 5.92
N ILE A 95 -1.21 -5.73 5.38
CA ILE A 95 -0.97 -6.94 6.20
C ILE A 95 0.28 -6.75 7.08
N GLY A 96 1.34 -6.17 6.52
CA GLY A 96 2.54 -5.86 7.27
C GLY A 96 2.31 -4.92 8.45
N SER A 97 1.58 -3.84 8.20
CA SER A 97 1.20 -2.86 9.23
C SER A 97 0.37 -3.50 10.35
N ILE A 98 -0.57 -4.38 10.02
CA ILE A 98 -1.37 -5.12 11.02
C ILE A 98 -0.47 -6.01 11.89
N LEU A 99 0.52 -6.68 11.28
CA LEU A 99 1.43 -7.57 12.00
C LEU A 99 2.36 -6.81 12.94
N GLU A 100 2.76 -5.60 12.56
CA GLU A 100 3.51 -4.69 13.44
C GLU A 100 2.66 -4.31 14.66
N ASN A 101 1.41 -3.88 14.43
CA ASN A 101 0.47 -3.57 15.51
C ASN A 101 0.23 -4.79 16.42
N ALA A 102 0.01 -5.98 15.86
CA ALA A 102 -0.20 -7.22 16.60
C ALA A 102 1.01 -7.64 17.45
N HIS A 103 2.23 -7.41 16.96
CA HIS A 103 3.44 -7.73 17.71
C HIS A 103 3.58 -6.91 18.98
N GLU A 104 3.25 -5.62 18.91
CA GLU A 104 3.23 -4.75 20.08
C GLU A 104 2.17 -5.14 21.10
N PHE A 105 1.10 -5.82 20.69
CA PHE A 105 0.15 -6.45 21.60
C PHE A 105 0.68 -7.70 22.32
N GLY A 106 1.86 -8.19 21.94
CA GLY A 106 2.45 -9.41 22.49
C GLY A 106 2.17 -10.68 21.68
N LEU A 107 1.46 -10.57 20.54
CA LEU A 107 1.28 -11.69 19.62
C LEU A 107 2.58 -11.88 18.81
N LYS A 108 3.48 -12.74 19.30
CA LYS A 108 4.76 -13.04 18.67
C LYS A 108 4.59 -13.94 17.44
N ILE A 109 4.04 -13.40 16.36
CA ILE A 109 3.97 -14.07 15.04
C ILE A 109 5.35 -13.94 14.35
N THR A 110 6.36 -14.56 14.94
CA THR A 110 7.78 -14.41 14.56
C THR A 110 8.11 -14.95 13.16
N TRP A 111 7.36 -15.93 12.65
CA TRP A 111 7.58 -16.49 11.33
C TRP A 111 7.08 -15.58 10.19
N LEU A 112 5.88 -15.01 10.34
CA LEU A 112 5.26 -14.17 9.31
C LEU A 112 5.99 -12.82 9.17
N GLN A 113 6.44 -12.25 10.29
CA GLN A 113 7.26 -11.03 10.28
C GLN A 113 8.61 -11.22 9.58
N LYS A 114 9.23 -12.40 9.69
CA LYS A 114 10.48 -12.70 8.98
C LYS A 114 10.24 -12.79 7.47
N TRP A 115 9.18 -13.46 7.05
CA TRP A 115 8.80 -13.54 5.64
C TRP A 115 8.48 -12.18 5.03
N LEU A 116 7.73 -11.35 5.75
CA LEU A 116 7.41 -9.99 5.31
C LEU A 116 8.66 -9.12 5.19
N ARG A 117 9.57 -9.18 6.17
CA ARG A 117 10.86 -8.44 6.09
C ARG A 117 11.72 -8.87 4.91
N VAL A 118 11.72 -10.15 4.56
CA VAL A 118 12.42 -10.63 3.35
C VAL A 118 11.78 -10.02 2.11
N PHE A 119 10.45 -10.04 2.03
CA PHE A 119 9.72 -9.43 0.92
C PHE A 119 9.99 -7.93 0.79
N GLU A 120 9.89 -7.16 1.88
CA GLU A 120 10.20 -5.72 1.89
C GLU A 120 11.64 -5.42 1.47
N ARG A 121 12.61 -6.19 1.98
CA ARG A 121 14.03 -6.01 1.65
C ARG A 121 14.31 -6.27 0.17
N ASP A 122 13.65 -7.24 -0.43
CA ASP A 122 13.90 -7.62 -1.83
C ASP A 122 13.15 -6.71 -2.81
N VAL A 123 12.01 -6.13 -2.40
CA VAL A 123 11.29 -5.09 -3.18
C VAL A 123 11.93 -3.70 -3.02
N GLY A 124 12.51 -3.41 -1.86
CA GLY A 124 13.12 -2.11 -1.52
C GLY A 124 14.52 -1.86 -2.06
N LYS A 125 15.11 -2.79 -2.82
CA LYS A 125 16.35 -2.55 -3.57
C LYS A 125 16.08 -1.65 -4.77
N THR A 126 15.82 -0.38 -4.49
CA THR A 126 16.11 0.68 -5.47
C THR A 126 17.63 0.64 -5.67
N PRO A 127 18.15 0.50 -6.91
CA PRO A 127 19.58 0.70 -7.10
C PRO A 127 19.87 2.14 -6.69
N ASP A 128 20.72 2.33 -5.67
CA ASP A 128 21.31 3.62 -5.37
C ASP A 128 21.90 4.15 -6.68
N LYS A 129 21.33 5.25 -7.18
CA LYS A 129 21.89 5.99 -8.31
C LYS A 129 22.96 6.92 -7.76
N ASP A 130 24.06 6.37 -7.24
CA ASP A 130 25.20 7.17 -6.74
C ASP A 130 26.55 6.70 -7.28
N ASP A 131 26.61 6.10 -8.49
CA ASP A 131 27.89 5.68 -9.11
C ASP A 131 28.00 6.01 -10.62
N GLN A 132 27.44 7.13 -11.11
CA GLN A 132 27.64 7.56 -12.52
C GLN A 132 28.05 9.03 -12.74
N GLU A 133 28.59 9.74 -11.74
CA GLU A 133 29.06 11.12 -11.94
C GLU A 133 30.58 11.34 -11.79
N ASN A 134 31.41 10.28 -11.87
CA ASN A 134 32.87 10.43 -11.86
C ASN A 134 33.58 9.61 -12.94
N ASN A 135 33.09 9.67 -14.19
CA ASN A 135 33.90 9.28 -15.35
C ASN A 135 33.42 9.97 -16.64
N VAL A 136 33.47 11.31 -16.66
CA VAL A 136 33.71 12.03 -17.91
C VAL A 136 35.04 12.75 -17.74
N ARG A 137 35.99 12.30 -18.56
CA ARG A 137 37.34 12.83 -18.69
C ARG A 137 37.33 14.26 -19.23
#